data_AF-A0AAE9Z957-F1
#
_entry.id   AF-A0AAE9Z957-F1
#
_cell.length_a   1.000
_cell.length_b   1.000
_cell.length_c   1.000
_cell.angle_alpha   90.00
_cell.angle_beta   90.00
_cell.angle_gamma   90.00
#
_symmetry.space_group_name_H-M   'P 1'
#
loop_
_entity.id
_entity.type
_entity.pdbx_description
1 polymer ?
#
loop_
_entity_poly.entity_id
_entity_poly.type
_entity_poly.pdbx_seq_one_letter_code
_entity_poly.pdbx_strand_id
1 'polypeptide(L)'
;MKLSQLKLKPMKAEQQKSVSAKRRQCRKITALVCSLLLLGGCQLTGQGQGPGASQTADNTAHISGANFSQYYLSLKKLNPGELLDEIERISQLKKQSKQQGKADIYLLLLKALPSSPIYNPYNAKDQLNRLPPELLSPGYLKVEDLALLSLLKDQLNEQLYAQARITALEQEKGLNQQEYNRQLNGLQSSLTELQQKLTQLKNIETAIDKHGQ
;
A
#
# COMPACT_ATOMS: atom_id res chain seq x y z
N MET A 1 18.67 -33.44 -51.06
CA MET A 1 17.31 -33.95 -51.37
C MET A 1 16.29 -33.18 -50.53
N LYS A 2 15.27 -32.60 -51.20
CA LYS A 2 13.95 -32.11 -50.74
C LYS A 2 13.91 -31.19 -49.50
N LEU A 3 13.74 -29.85 -49.58
CA LEU A 3 12.58 -29.01 -50.01
C LEU A 3 11.23 -29.36 -49.34
N SER A 4 10.75 -28.43 -48.49
CA SER A 4 9.33 -28.05 -48.18
C SER A 4 9.41 -26.96 -47.08
N GLN A 5 9.43 -25.64 -47.30
CA GLN A 5 8.46 -24.70 -47.91
C GLN A 5 7.04 -24.76 -47.33
N LEU A 6 6.76 -23.90 -46.34
CA LEU A 6 5.41 -23.46 -45.99
C LEU A 6 5.37 -21.92 -46.07
N LYS A 7 4.85 -21.46 -47.21
CA LYS A 7 4.52 -20.06 -47.53
C LYS A 7 3.36 -19.60 -46.64
N LEU A 8 3.57 -18.52 -45.88
CA LEU A 8 2.47 -17.66 -45.44
C LEU A 8 2.39 -16.42 -46.35
N LYS A 9 1.17 -16.17 -46.82
CA LYS A 9 0.76 -15.18 -47.81
C LYS A 9 0.49 -13.84 -47.13
N PRO A 10 1.12 -12.72 -47.52
CA PRO A 10 0.63 -11.40 -47.12
C PRO A 10 -0.42 -10.88 -48.11
N MET A 11 -1.56 -10.48 -47.56
CA MET A 11 -2.63 -9.76 -48.25
C MET A 11 -2.22 -8.32 -48.52
N LYS A 12 -2.59 -7.85 -49.73
CA LYS A 12 -2.50 -6.48 -50.21
C LYS A 12 -3.29 -5.54 -49.30
N ALA A 13 -2.71 -4.39 -48.97
CA ALA A 13 -3.45 -3.20 -48.58
C ALA A 13 -3.16 -2.12 -49.63
N GLU A 14 -4.15 -1.88 -50.49
CA GLU A 14 -4.16 -0.77 -51.42
C GLU A 14 -4.81 0.45 -50.77
N GLN A 15 -4.27 1.60 -51.17
CA GLN A 15 -4.59 2.99 -50.87
C GLN A 15 -6.07 3.35 -50.60
N GLN A 16 -6.28 4.35 -49.72
CA GLN A 16 -7.02 5.55 -50.14
C GLN A 16 -6.73 6.77 -49.27
N LYS A 17 -6.37 7.86 -49.96
CA LYS A 17 -6.14 9.22 -49.45
C LYS A 17 -7.46 9.95 -49.17
N SER A 18 -7.36 10.87 -48.21
CA SER A 18 -8.03 12.18 -48.09
C SER A 18 -9.56 12.26 -48.12
N VAL A 19 -10.16 12.55 -46.96
CA VAL A 19 -11.35 13.40 -46.88
C VAL A 19 -11.31 14.31 -45.64
N SER A 20 -11.27 15.61 -45.92
CA SER A 20 -11.87 16.70 -45.13
C SER A 20 -11.20 17.18 -43.84
N ALA A 21 -10.33 18.17 -44.03
CA ALA A 21 -10.15 19.30 -43.13
C ALA A 21 -11.49 20.07 -42.95
N LYS A 22 -12.29 19.73 -41.92
CA LYS A 22 -13.38 20.63 -41.45
C LYS A 22 -14.00 20.28 -40.08
N ARG A 23 -13.23 19.74 -39.12
CA ARG A 23 -13.76 19.37 -37.78
C ARG A 23 -12.87 19.74 -36.59
N ARG A 24 -11.99 20.74 -36.72
CA ARG A 24 -11.08 21.16 -35.62
C ARG A 24 -11.55 22.36 -34.79
N GLN A 25 -12.73 22.93 -35.08
CA GLN A 25 -13.11 24.24 -34.51
C GLN A 25 -14.39 24.25 -33.66
N CYS A 26 -15.00 23.10 -33.35
CA CYS A 26 -16.15 23.02 -32.41
C CYS A 26 -15.92 22.12 -31.19
N ARG A 27 -14.72 21.56 -30.97
CA ARG A 27 -14.44 20.71 -29.79
C ARG A 27 -13.77 21.44 -28.63
N LYS A 28 -13.29 22.68 -28.82
CA LYS A 28 -12.56 23.41 -27.79
C LYS A 28 -13.44 24.23 -26.84
N ILE A 29 -14.71 24.48 -27.18
CA ILE A 29 -15.62 25.28 -26.35
C ILE A 29 -16.41 24.39 -25.37
N THR A 30 -16.63 23.12 -25.69
CA THR A 30 -17.38 22.19 -24.81
C THR A 30 -16.55 21.64 -23.64
N ALA A 31 -15.22 21.79 -23.66
CA ALA A 31 -14.34 21.31 -22.59
C ALA A 31 -14.17 22.30 -21.42
N LEU A 32 -14.51 23.58 -21.63
CA LEU A 32 -14.32 24.66 -20.65
C LEU A 32 -15.55 24.90 -19.77
N VAL A 33 -16.73 24.42 -20.19
CA VAL A 33 -17.99 24.58 -19.43
C VAL A 33 -18.22 23.43 -18.45
N CYS A 34 -17.76 22.21 -18.78
CA CYS A 34 -17.84 21.06 -17.84
C CYS A 34 -16.82 21.10 -16.70
N SER A 35 -15.76 21.90 -16.80
CA SER A 35 -14.75 22.03 -15.75
C SER A 35 -15.16 23.02 -14.64
N LEU A 36 -16.11 23.93 -14.89
CA LEU A 36 -16.62 24.84 -13.84
C LEU A 36 -17.74 24.24 -12.97
N LEU A 37 -18.39 23.15 -13.40
CA LEU A 37 -19.46 22.50 -12.64
C LEU A 37 -18.97 21.43 -11.64
N LEU A 38 -17.66 21.14 -11.61
CA LEU A 38 -17.06 20.14 -10.71
C LEU A 38 -16.31 20.76 -9.52
N LEU A 39 -16.32 22.09 -9.37
CA LEU A 39 -15.70 22.83 -8.25
C LEU A 39 -16.72 23.37 -7.23
N GLY A 40 -18.01 23.02 -7.38
CA GLY A 40 -19.02 23.20 -6.34
C GLY A 40 -18.78 22.23 -5.19
N GLY A 41 -18.00 22.67 -4.22
CA GLY A 41 -17.44 21.85 -3.15
C GLY A 41 -18.45 21.07 -2.32
N CYS A 42 -17.96 19.94 -1.81
CA CYS A 42 -18.46 19.29 -0.62
C CYS A 42 -18.44 20.28 0.55
N GLN A 43 -19.57 20.94 0.81
CA GLN A 43 -19.80 21.56 2.10
C GLN A 43 -20.26 20.46 3.06
N LEU A 44 -19.37 20.11 3.99
CA LEU A 44 -19.70 19.38 5.21
C LEU A 44 -20.87 20.12 5.88
N THR A 45 -22.07 19.54 5.85
CA THR A 45 -23.21 20.04 6.62
C THR A 45 -22.99 19.74 8.10
N GLY A 46 -22.35 20.69 8.79
CA GLY A 46 -22.49 20.85 10.22
C GLY A 46 -23.81 21.55 10.56
N GLN A 47 -24.40 21.16 11.69
CA GLN A 47 -25.59 21.73 12.36
C GLN A 47 -26.97 21.41 11.77
N GLY A 48 -27.52 20.29 12.24
CA GLY A 48 -28.92 20.22 12.67
C GLY A 48 -28.96 20.07 14.19
N GLN A 49 -29.09 21.18 14.92
CA GLN A 49 -29.49 21.19 16.33
C GLN A 49 -31.02 21.12 16.40
N GLY A 50 -31.53 20.05 17.02
CA GLY A 50 -32.87 19.93 17.57
C GLY A 50 -32.75 19.47 19.03
N PRO A 51 -33.56 20.00 19.96
CA PRO A 51 -33.24 20.05 21.39
C PRO A 51 -33.73 18.82 22.16
N GLY A 52 -33.05 18.52 23.27
CA GLY A 52 -33.63 17.76 24.38
C GLY A 52 -32.99 16.39 24.63
N ALA A 53 -31.96 16.38 25.46
CA ALA A 53 -31.82 15.50 26.63
C ALA A 53 -30.38 15.63 27.13
N SER A 54 -30.22 16.37 28.23
CA SER A 54 -29.04 16.26 29.08
C SER A 54 -28.89 14.81 29.50
N GLN A 55 -27.85 14.13 29.02
CA GLN A 55 -27.30 12.96 29.69
C GLN A 55 -25.80 13.18 29.85
N THR A 56 -25.49 13.50 31.08
CA THR A 56 -24.20 13.42 31.76
C THR A 56 -23.35 12.27 31.25
N ALA A 57 -22.07 12.59 31.08
CA ALA A 57 -21.00 11.64 30.84
C ALA A 57 -21.03 10.52 31.89
N ASP A 58 -21.35 9.32 31.44
CA ASP A 58 -21.08 8.07 32.12
C ASP A 58 -20.45 7.13 31.08
N ASN A 59 -19.12 7.08 31.06
CA ASN A 59 -18.30 6.34 30.08
C ASN A 59 -18.28 4.82 30.32
N THR A 60 -19.33 4.24 30.89
CA THR A 60 -19.25 2.88 31.48
C THR A 60 -20.18 1.86 30.79
N ALA A 61 -20.81 2.17 29.65
CA ALA A 61 -21.86 1.30 29.08
C ALA A 61 -21.82 1.00 27.56
N HIS A 62 -20.67 1.02 26.89
CA HIS A 62 -20.64 0.86 25.41
C HIS A 62 -20.42 -0.59 24.89
N ILE A 63 -20.46 -1.63 25.73
CA ILE A 63 -20.15 -3.02 25.29
C ILE A 63 -21.40 -3.89 25.16
N SER A 64 -22.53 -3.46 25.72
CA SER A 64 -23.76 -4.25 25.76
C SER A 64 -24.71 -3.93 24.60
N GLY A 65 -24.23 -4.05 23.36
CA GLY A 65 -25.08 -3.98 22.15
C GLY A 65 -24.54 -3.16 20.98
N ALA A 66 -23.32 -2.63 21.08
CA ALA A 66 -22.75 -1.75 20.06
C ALA A 66 -22.29 -2.51 18.81
N ASN A 67 -22.73 -2.01 17.65
CA ASN A 67 -22.30 -2.48 16.33
C ASN A 67 -20.78 -2.34 16.18
N PHE A 68 -20.11 -3.36 15.65
CA PHE A 68 -18.66 -3.36 15.46
C PHE A 68 -18.19 -2.25 14.50
N SER A 69 -19.03 -1.92 13.52
CA SER A 69 -18.82 -0.81 12.59
C SER A 69 -18.75 0.54 13.29
N GLN A 70 -19.67 0.81 14.23
CA GLN A 70 -19.67 2.05 14.99
C GLN A 70 -18.48 2.12 15.93
N TYR A 71 -18.14 1.00 16.57
CA TYR A 71 -16.96 0.89 17.41
C TYR A 71 -15.67 1.15 16.62
N TYR A 72 -15.51 0.57 15.42
CA TYR A 72 -14.33 0.82 14.60
C TYR A 72 -14.19 2.30 14.19
N LEU A 73 -15.31 2.98 13.95
CA LEU A 73 -15.32 4.42 13.67
C LEU A 73 -15.02 5.27 14.90
N SER A 74 -15.46 4.87 16.10
CA SER A 74 -15.07 5.56 17.33
C SER A 74 -13.57 5.42 17.56
N LEU A 75 -13.01 4.21 17.40
CA LEU A 75 -11.57 3.93 17.53
C LEU A 75 -10.68 4.88 16.71
N LYS A 76 -11.11 5.26 15.51
CA LYS A 76 -10.36 6.20 14.65
C LYS A 76 -10.24 7.62 15.20
N LYS A 77 -11.09 8.00 16.15
CA LYS A 77 -11.12 9.34 16.74
C LYS A 77 -10.32 9.43 18.04
N LEU A 78 -9.94 8.30 18.64
CA LEU A 78 -9.22 8.28 19.92
C LEU A 78 -7.75 8.63 19.75
N ASN A 79 -7.20 9.20 20.82
CA ASN A 79 -5.77 9.46 20.95
C ASN A 79 -5.02 8.15 21.30
N PRO A 80 -3.75 7.96 20.92
CA PRO A 80 -2.90 6.84 21.34
C PRO A 80 -2.98 6.45 22.82
N GLY A 81 -3.09 7.41 23.74
CA GLY A 81 -3.23 7.12 25.18
C GLY A 81 -4.55 6.40 25.50
N GLU A 82 -5.66 6.90 24.98
CA GLU A 82 -6.98 6.31 25.18
C GLU A 82 -7.12 4.95 24.49
N LEU A 83 -6.40 4.74 23.38
CA LEU A 83 -6.31 3.45 22.71
C LEU A 83 -5.62 2.40 23.60
N LEU A 84 -4.61 2.77 24.38
CA LEU A 84 -3.97 1.86 25.34
C LEU A 84 -4.94 1.42 26.45
N ASP A 85 -5.68 2.39 27.01
CA ASP A 85 -6.69 2.11 28.04
C ASP A 85 -7.78 1.18 27.49
N GLU A 86 -8.22 1.40 26.26
CA GLU A 86 -9.20 0.56 25.58
C GLU A 86 -8.67 -0.86 25.31
N ILE A 87 -7.40 -0.99 24.89
CA ILE A 87 -6.74 -2.29 24.73
C ILE A 87 -6.70 -3.05 26.06
N GLU A 88 -6.32 -2.37 27.15
CA GLU A 88 -6.29 -2.98 28.47
C GLU A 88 -7.69 -3.45 28.88
N ARG A 89 -8.70 -2.59 28.75
CA ARG A 89 -10.10 -2.90 29.06
C ARG A 89 -10.61 -4.13 28.31
N ILE A 90 -10.36 -4.22 27.00
CA ILE A 90 -10.76 -5.37 26.18
C ILE A 90 -9.98 -6.64 26.58
N SER A 91 -8.71 -6.50 26.93
CA SER A 91 -7.89 -7.63 27.39
C SER A 91 -8.39 -8.21 28.72
N GLN A 92 -8.84 -7.35 29.65
CA GLN A 92 -9.42 -7.76 30.91
C GLN A 92 -10.79 -8.42 30.69
N LEU A 93 -11.63 -7.86 29.82
CA LEU A 93 -12.93 -8.43 29.44
C LEU A 93 -12.79 -9.84 28.86
N LYS A 94 -11.78 -10.07 28.02
CA LYS A 94 -11.48 -11.40 27.46
C LYS A 94 -11.15 -12.44 28.54
N LYS A 95 -10.45 -12.03 29.61
CA LYS A 95 -10.08 -12.92 30.72
C LYS A 95 -11.25 -13.25 31.64
N GLN A 96 -12.15 -12.29 31.84
CA GLN A 96 -13.20 -12.37 32.87
C GLN A 96 -14.55 -12.88 32.35
N SER A 97 -14.85 -12.73 31.06
CA SER A 97 -16.20 -12.94 30.54
C SER A 97 -16.39 -14.27 29.80
N LYS A 98 -17.63 -14.78 29.82
CA LYS A 98 -18.11 -15.82 28.87
C LYS A 98 -18.26 -15.29 27.43
N GLN A 99 -18.07 -13.99 27.19
CA GLN A 99 -18.22 -13.33 25.90
C GLN A 99 -16.88 -13.21 25.16
N GLN A 100 -16.04 -14.24 25.24
CA GLN A 100 -14.70 -14.27 24.65
C GLN A 100 -14.73 -13.92 23.15
N GLY A 101 -15.72 -14.42 22.41
CA GLY A 101 -15.86 -14.15 20.98
C GLY A 101 -16.03 -12.67 20.62
N LYS A 102 -16.71 -11.83 21.44
CA LYS A 102 -16.89 -10.40 21.14
C LYS A 102 -15.59 -9.65 21.41
N ALA A 103 -14.95 -10.00 22.53
CA ALA A 103 -13.66 -9.45 22.90
C ALA A 103 -12.60 -9.75 21.85
N ASP A 104 -12.64 -10.94 21.23
CA ASP A 104 -11.75 -11.30 20.12
C ASP A 104 -11.96 -10.42 18.89
N ILE A 105 -13.21 -10.13 18.51
CA ILE A 105 -13.50 -9.23 17.39
C ILE A 105 -13.07 -7.78 17.71
N TYR A 106 -13.30 -7.30 18.94
CA TYR A 106 -12.84 -5.95 19.33
C TYR A 106 -11.32 -5.83 19.31
N LEU A 107 -10.61 -6.85 19.81
CA LEU A 107 -9.15 -6.89 19.78
C LEU A 107 -8.61 -6.99 18.36
N LEU A 108 -9.29 -7.76 17.50
CA LEU A 108 -8.98 -7.85 16.08
C LEU A 108 -9.07 -6.48 15.40
N LEU A 109 -10.15 -5.72 15.64
CA LEU A 109 -10.33 -4.37 15.10
C LEU A 109 -9.22 -3.41 15.56
N LEU A 110 -8.82 -3.50 16.83
CA LEU A 110 -7.69 -2.73 17.37
C LEU A 110 -6.35 -3.11 16.71
N LYS A 111 -6.12 -4.39 16.41
CA LYS A 111 -4.90 -4.84 15.71
C LYS A 111 -4.87 -4.45 14.24
N ALA A 112 -6.04 -4.31 13.62
CA ALA A 112 -6.17 -3.91 12.22
C ALA A 112 -6.02 -2.39 12.01
N LEU A 113 -6.15 -1.60 13.07
CA LEU A 113 -6.13 -0.14 13.00
C LEU A 113 -4.69 0.42 12.96
N PRO A 114 -4.29 1.18 11.91
CA PRO A 114 -2.92 1.71 11.79
C PRO A 114 -2.48 2.68 12.88
N SER A 115 -3.43 3.39 13.51
CA SER A 115 -3.15 4.31 14.62
C SER A 115 -3.02 3.60 15.97
N SER A 116 -3.25 2.29 16.02
CA SER A 116 -3.21 1.52 17.25
C SER A 116 -1.76 1.17 17.65
N PRO A 117 -1.41 1.26 18.94
CA PRO A 117 -0.09 0.83 19.43
C PRO A 117 0.19 -0.66 19.21
N ILE A 118 -0.85 -1.48 19.12
CA ILE A 118 -0.75 -2.93 18.87
C ILE A 118 -1.00 -3.30 17.40
N TYR A 119 -0.86 -2.31 16.51
CA TYR A 119 -1.10 -2.47 15.09
C TYR A 119 -0.25 -3.62 14.52
N ASN A 120 -0.92 -4.61 13.96
CA ASN A 120 -0.29 -5.75 13.32
C ASN A 120 -1.24 -6.32 12.25
N PRO A 121 -1.08 -5.91 10.97
CA PRO A 121 -1.99 -6.32 9.91
C PRO A 121 -1.90 -7.82 9.59
N TYR A 122 -0.73 -8.45 9.76
CA TYR A 122 -0.57 -9.90 9.58
C TYR A 122 -1.37 -10.69 10.60
N ASN A 123 -1.23 -10.34 11.89
CA ASN A 123 -1.93 -10.99 12.98
C ASN A 123 -3.45 -10.73 12.89
N ALA A 124 -3.84 -9.50 12.54
CA ALA A 124 -5.24 -9.19 12.29
C ALA A 124 -5.82 -10.05 11.15
N LYS A 125 -5.12 -10.19 10.02
CA LYS A 125 -5.58 -11.05 8.92
C LYS A 125 -5.70 -12.51 9.33
N ASP A 126 -4.71 -13.04 10.04
CA ASP A 126 -4.73 -14.43 10.50
C ASP A 126 -5.90 -14.68 11.46
N GLN A 127 -6.12 -13.79 12.42
CA GLN A 127 -7.26 -13.85 13.33
C GLN A 127 -8.60 -13.76 12.60
N LEU A 128 -8.73 -12.86 11.62
CA LEU A 128 -9.94 -12.70 10.82
C LEU A 128 -10.28 -13.97 10.01
N ASN A 129 -9.25 -14.64 9.48
CA ASN A 129 -9.42 -15.92 8.77
C ASN A 129 -9.81 -17.08 9.70
N ARG A 130 -9.44 -17.02 10.97
CA ARG A 130 -9.72 -18.05 11.98
C ARG A 130 -11.01 -17.80 12.76
N LEU A 131 -11.78 -16.77 12.43
CA LEU A 131 -13.02 -16.49 13.14
C LEU A 131 -14.00 -17.67 12.99
N PRO A 132 -14.57 -18.17 14.10
CA PRO A 132 -15.56 -19.24 14.06
C PRO A 132 -16.79 -18.83 13.23
N PRO A 133 -17.37 -19.73 12.43
CA PRO A 133 -18.58 -19.43 11.66
C PRO A 133 -19.77 -19.06 12.56
N GLU A 134 -19.80 -19.51 13.82
CA GLU A 134 -20.81 -19.14 14.81
C GLU A 134 -20.77 -17.64 15.11
N LEU A 135 -19.58 -17.04 15.15
CA LEU A 135 -19.42 -15.59 15.34
C LEU A 135 -19.76 -14.81 14.08
N LEU A 136 -19.69 -15.44 12.90
CA LEU A 136 -20.07 -14.84 11.62
C LEU A 136 -21.56 -15.02 11.28
N SER A 137 -22.30 -15.73 12.13
CA SER A 137 -23.72 -15.96 11.93
C SER A 137 -24.54 -14.66 12.15
N PRO A 138 -25.68 -14.50 11.47
CA PRO A 138 -26.54 -13.33 11.62
C PRO A 138 -27.15 -13.20 13.04
N GLY A 139 -27.07 -14.25 13.87
CA GLY A 139 -27.45 -14.19 15.28
C GLY A 139 -26.42 -13.48 16.16
N TYR A 140 -25.20 -13.29 15.67
CA TYR A 140 -24.10 -12.68 16.42
C TYR A 140 -23.62 -11.35 15.82
N LEU A 141 -23.57 -11.27 14.48
CA LEU A 141 -23.19 -10.08 13.73
C LEU A 141 -24.36 -9.59 12.88
N LYS A 142 -24.50 -8.26 12.81
CA LYS A 142 -25.39 -7.65 11.83
C LYS A 142 -24.73 -7.64 10.44
N VAL A 143 -25.54 -7.44 9.41
CA VAL A 143 -25.09 -7.44 8.01
C VAL A 143 -24.03 -6.36 7.76
N GLU A 144 -24.17 -5.20 8.42
CA GLU A 144 -23.20 -4.09 8.31
C GLU A 144 -21.83 -4.48 8.87
N ASP A 145 -21.82 -5.22 9.98
CA ASP A 145 -20.59 -5.68 10.62
C ASP A 145 -19.92 -6.80 9.81
N LEU A 146 -20.69 -7.66 9.14
CA LEU A 146 -20.15 -8.62 8.18
C LEU A 146 -19.52 -7.93 6.96
N ALA A 147 -20.17 -6.90 6.43
CA ALA A 147 -19.63 -6.10 5.34
C ALA A 147 -18.33 -5.40 5.76
N LEU A 148 -18.27 -4.85 6.98
CA LEU A 148 -17.05 -4.28 7.55
C LEU A 148 -15.93 -5.31 7.61
N LEU A 149 -16.19 -6.50 8.16
CA LEU A 149 -15.17 -7.55 8.30
C LEU A 149 -14.67 -8.03 6.93
N SER A 150 -15.57 -8.18 5.95
CA SER A 150 -15.18 -8.52 4.58
C SER A 150 -14.31 -7.43 3.96
N LEU A 151 -14.73 -6.16 4.07
CA LEU A 151 -13.95 -5.02 3.57
C LEU A 151 -12.58 -4.95 4.24
N LEU A 152 -12.53 -5.16 5.56
CA LEU A 152 -11.29 -5.16 6.33
C LEU A 152 -10.35 -6.27 5.87
N LYS A 153 -10.89 -7.46 5.54
CA LYS A 153 -10.12 -8.56 4.96
C LYS A 153 -9.45 -8.15 3.67
N ASP A 154 -10.20 -7.54 2.76
CA ASP A 154 -9.70 -7.13 1.45
C ASP A 154 -8.66 -6.01 1.59
N GLN A 155 -8.92 -5.02 2.44
CA GLN A 155 -7.97 -3.95 2.74
C GLN A 155 -6.66 -4.48 3.33
N LEU A 156 -6.73 -5.40 4.28
CA LEU A 156 -5.54 -6.03 4.86
C LEU A 156 -4.78 -6.85 3.80
N ASN A 157 -5.47 -7.57 2.90
CA ASN A 157 -4.81 -8.31 1.82
C ASN A 157 -4.03 -7.38 0.89
N GLU A 158 -4.68 -6.33 0.41
CA GLU A 158 -4.05 -5.36 -0.49
C GLU A 158 -2.86 -4.68 0.17
N GLN A 159 -2.99 -4.32 1.45
CA GLN A 159 -1.89 -3.72 2.19
C GLN A 159 -0.69 -4.68 2.31
N LEU A 160 -0.93 -5.94 2.65
CA LEU A 160 0.13 -6.94 2.78
C LEU A 160 0.81 -7.22 1.43
N TYR A 161 0.03 -7.25 0.34
CA TYR A 161 0.55 -7.41 -1.01
C TYR A 161 1.42 -6.22 -1.43
N ALA A 162 0.96 -4.99 -1.15
CA ALA A 162 1.71 -3.77 -1.40
C ALA A 162 3.03 -3.76 -0.61
N GLN A 163 3.00 -4.14 0.66
CA GLN A 163 4.19 -4.23 1.50
C GLN A 163 5.20 -5.26 0.96
N ALA A 164 4.74 -6.46 0.62
CA ALA A 164 5.59 -7.50 0.05
C ALA A 164 6.24 -7.04 -1.27
N ARG A 165 5.48 -6.33 -2.12
CA ARG A 165 6.01 -5.77 -3.37
C ARG A 165 7.08 -4.71 -3.12
N ILE A 166 6.87 -3.82 -2.15
CA ILE A 166 7.86 -2.79 -1.80
C ILE A 166 9.15 -3.45 -1.30
N THR A 167 9.04 -4.40 -0.37
CA THR A 167 10.20 -5.13 0.16
C THR A 167 10.96 -5.88 -0.92
N ALA A 168 10.27 -6.53 -1.86
CA ALA A 168 10.91 -7.20 -2.99
C ALA A 168 11.68 -6.23 -3.89
N LEU A 169 11.11 -5.06 -4.19
CA LEU A 169 11.76 -4.02 -4.98
C LEU A 169 12.98 -3.41 -4.26
N GLU A 170 12.90 -3.23 -2.95
CA GLU A 170 14.03 -2.75 -2.13
C GLU A 170 15.17 -3.77 -2.12
N GLN A 171 14.85 -5.06 -2.00
CA GLN A 171 15.84 -6.13 -2.07
C GLN A 171 16.52 -6.19 -3.44
N GLU A 172 15.75 -6.11 -4.52
CA GLU A 172 16.28 -6.07 -5.88
C GLU A 172 17.21 -4.86 -6.10
N LYS A 173 16.80 -3.67 -5.64
CA LYS A 173 17.64 -2.48 -5.68
C LYS A 173 18.93 -2.65 -4.89
N GLY A 174 18.87 -3.23 -3.69
CA GLY A 174 20.04 -3.49 -2.86
C GLY A 174 21.03 -4.44 -3.54
N LEU A 175 20.55 -5.50 -4.19
CA LEU A 175 21.38 -6.43 -4.95
C LEU A 175 22.02 -5.75 -6.17
N ASN A 176 21.24 -5.01 -6.96
CA ASN A 176 21.74 -4.27 -8.12
C ASN A 176 22.80 -3.24 -7.73
N GLN A 177 22.60 -2.52 -6.61
CA GLN A 177 23.57 -1.56 -6.12
C GLN A 177 24.86 -2.24 -5.65
N GLN A 178 24.77 -3.41 -5.02
CA GLN A 178 25.92 -4.20 -4.63
C GLN A 178 26.73 -4.70 -5.85
N GLU A 179 26.06 -5.16 -6.90
CA GLU A 179 26.71 -5.56 -8.15
C GLU A 179 27.40 -4.38 -8.83
N TYR A 180 26.73 -3.24 -8.92
CA TYR A 180 27.30 -2.02 -9.48
C TYR A 180 28.55 -1.57 -8.72
N ASN A 181 28.51 -1.58 -7.38
CA ASN A 181 29.66 -1.25 -6.54
C ASN A 181 30.83 -2.23 -6.73
N ARG A 182 30.56 -3.53 -6.90
CA ARG A 182 31.60 -4.52 -7.21
C ARG A 182 32.28 -4.24 -8.54
N GLN A 183 31.51 -3.90 -9.58
CA GLN A 183 32.06 -3.54 -10.89
C GLN A 183 32.91 -2.27 -10.83
N LEU A 184 32.43 -1.23 -10.14
CA LEU A 184 33.19 0.00 -9.94
C LEU A 184 34.50 -0.25 -9.22
N ASN A 185 34.49 -1.02 -8.13
CA ASN A 185 35.69 -1.36 -7.39
C ASN A 185 36.69 -2.15 -8.25
N GLY A 186 36.19 -3.07 -9.08
CA GLY A 186 37.02 -3.81 -10.04
C GLY A 186 37.68 -2.89 -11.07
N LEU A 187 36.91 -1.98 -11.68
CA LEU A 187 37.44 -0.99 -12.62
C LEU A 187 38.47 -0.06 -11.96
N GLN A 188 38.20 0.39 -10.74
CA GLN A 188 39.12 1.26 -9.99
C GLN A 188 40.43 0.54 -9.70
N SER A 189 40.37 -0.73 -9.30
CA SER A 189 41.56 -1.58 -9.13
C SER A 189 42.37 -1.67 -10.44
N SER A 190 41.72 -1.96 -11.57
CA SER A 190 42.42 -2.03 -12.86
C SER A 190 43.05 -0.70 -13.27
N LEU A 191 42.38 0.43 -13.00
CA LEU A 191 42.92 1.76 -13.28
C LEU A 191 44.18 2.02 -12.45
N THR A 192 44.15 1.70 -11.15
CA THR A 192 45.32 1.85 -10.28
C THR A 192 46.50 0.98 -10.74
N GLU A 193 46.24 -0.25 -11.18
CA GLU A 193 47.27 -1.15 -11.71
C GLU A 193 47.89 -0.58 -13.01
N LEU A 194 47.05 -0.09 -13.93
CA LEU A 194 47.53 0.54 -15.16
C LEU A 194 48.34 1.81 -14.89
N GLN A 195 47.91 2.62 -13.92
CA GLN A 195 48.64 3.83 -13.51
C GLN A 195 50.00 3.50 -12.89
N GLN A 196 50.09 2.41 -12.10
CA GLN A 196 51.36 1.91 -11.60
C GLN A 196 52.29 1.47 -12.73
N LYS A 197 51.78 0.70 -13.71
CA LYS A 197 52.56 0.28 -14.88
C LYS A 197 53.06 1.47 -15.70
N LEU A 198 52.22 2.47 -15.93
CA LEU A 198 52.62 3.71 -16.61
C LEU A 198 53.74 4.45 -15.86
N THR A 199 53.63 4.51 -14.54
CA THR A 199 54.65 5.15 -13.69
C THR A 199 55.97 4.39 -13.76
N GLN A 200 55.92 3.06 -13.72
CA GLN A 200 57.10 2.21 -13.88
C GLN A 200 57.76 2.40 -15.25
N LEU A 201 56.97 2.39 -16.33
CA LEU A 201 57.47 2.62 -17.69
C LEU A 201 58.14 3.99 -17.81
N LYS A 202 57.50 5.04 -17.28
CA LYS A 202 58.08 6.39 -17.24
C LYS A 202 59.41 6.43 -16.47
N ASN A 203 59.49 5.75 -15.33
CA ASN A 203 60.73 5.69 -14.56
C ASN A 203 61.85 4.98 -15.34
N ILE A 204 61.52 3.88 -16.03
CA ILE A 204 62.47 3.16 -16.89
C ILE A 204 62.96 4.07 -18.02
N GLU A 205 62.06 4.78 -18.70
CA GLU A 205 62.41 5.72 -19.77
C GLU A 205 63.38 6.80 -19.27
N THR A 206 63.09 7.43 -18.12
CA THR A 206 63.99 8.43 -17.54
C THR A 206 65.34 7.87 -17.09
N ALA A 207 65.39 6.59 -16.71
CA ALA A 207 66.63 5.93 -16.32
C ALA A 207 67.50 5.61 -17.54
N ILE A 208 66.89 5.20 -18.65
CA ILE A 208 67.58 4.97 -19.92
C ILE A 208 68.14 6.28 -20.47
N ASP A 209 67.34 7.35 -20.48
CA ASP A 209 67.77 8.66 -20.97
C ASP A 209 68.98 9.23 -20.20
N LYS A 210 69.03 8.97 -18.88
CA LYS A 210 70.17 9.34 -18.02
C LYS A 210 71.41 8.46 -18.18
N HIS A 211 71.27 7.23 -18.67
CA HIS A 211 72.39 6.32 -18.92
C HIS A 211 72.93 6.41 -20.36
N GLY A 212 72.17 7.02 -21.28
CA GLY A 212 72.58 7.25 -22.67
C GLY A 212 73.32 8.55 -22.93
N GLN A 213 73.45 9.43 -21.93
CA GLN A 213 74.32 10.62 -21.93
C GLN A 213 75.65 10.31 -21.23
#